data_AF-A0A930PF05-F1
#
_entry.id   AF-A0A930PF05-F1
#
_cell.length_a   1.000
_cell.length_b   1.000
_cell.length_c   1.000
_cell.angle_alpha   90.00
_cell.angle_beta   90.00
_cell.angle_gamma   90.00
#
_symmetry.space_group_name_H-M   'P 1'
#
loop_
_entity.id
_entity.type
_entity.pdbx_description
1 polymer ?
#
loop_
_entity_poly.entity_id
_entity_poly.type
_entity_poly.pdbx_seq_one_letter_code
_entity_poly.pdbx_strand_id
1 'polypeptide(L)'
;DGTINPNWGKFLSGAHTFLGYDHFYHPESIDNDQRTVWTNLTPFVSENGNNDSPKELMIEGVKSILELIDIIKPKYIVLLGKDAFKQLKSNSDESDSFIEYTHVFSNIKAQIGRIFNIPTVCVAHPSRQWEVSNKFISVFIFLHRMSEITNKRNKMFPLSVVADNMRKEMRLWQERVLI
;
A
#
# COMPACT_ATOMS: atom_id res chain seq x y z
N ASP A 1 15.50 -11.71 7.81
CA ASP A 1 14.70 -10.50 8.10
C ASP A 1 13.81 -10.05 6.94
N GLY A 2 13.78 -10.78 5.81
CA GLY A 2 12.98 -10.39 4.64
C GLY A 2 13.65 -9.34 3.76
N THR A 3 14.94 -9.07 3.95
CA THR A 3 15.70 -8.18 3.05
C THR A 3 15.49 -8.54 1.58
N ILE A 4 15.15 -7.53 0.77
CA ILE A 4 15.15 -7.64 -0.69
C ILE A 4 16.56 -7.32 -1.20
N ASN A 5 17.15 -8.21 -1.98
CA ASN A 5 18.50 -8.02 -2.51
C ASN A 5 18.52 -6.90 -3.59
N PRO A 6 19.45 -5.92 -3.53
CA PRO A 6 19.50 -4.78 -4.46
C PRO A 6 19.59 -5.17 -5.95
N ASN A 7 20.19 -6.32 -6.28
CA ASN A 7 20.36 -6.79 -7.65
C ASN A 7 19.06 -7.31 -8.30
N TRP A 8 17.96 -7.41 -7.54
CA TRP A 8 16.63 -7.83 -8.01
C TRP A 8 15.90 -6.78 -8.86
N GLY A 9 16.45 -5.56 -8.97
CA GLY A 9 15.93 -4.52 -9.85
C GLY A 9 15.77 -4.95 -11.31
N LYS A 10 16.54 -5.94 -11.77
CA LYS A 10 16.41 -6.53 -13.11
C LYS A 10 15.17 -7.42 -13.29
N PHE A 11 14.70 -8.13 -12.27
CA PHE A 11 13.43 -8.89 -12.38
C PHE A 11 12.21 -7.97 -12.27
N LEU A 12 12.31 -6.99 -11.36
CA LEU A 12 11.34 -5.92 -11.29
C LEU A 12 11.22 -5.24 -12.65
N SER A 13 12.26 -5.22 -13.51
CA SER A 13 12.24 -4.68 -14.87
C SER A 13 11.11 -5.15 -15.80
N GLY A 14 10.35 -6.21 -15.46
CA GLY A 14 9.15 -6.64 -16.19
C GLY A 14 7.80 -6.26 -15.55
N ALA A 15 7.73 -5.97 -14.25
CA ALA A 15 6.46 -6.00 -13.50
C ALA A 15 5.50 -4.81 -13.71
N HIS A 16 5.86 -3.82 -14.53
CA HIS A 16 4.97 -2.71 -14.92
C HIS A 16 3.76 -3.17 -15.75
N THR A 17 3.87 -4.27 -16.48
CA THR A 17 2.76 -4.87 -17.25
C THR A 17 1.74 -5.60 -16.38
N PHE A 18 2.01 -5.82 -15.08
CA PHE A 18 1.12 -6.62 -14.22
C PHE A 18 0.01 -5.82 -13.52
N LEU A 19 0.06 -4.48 -13.58
CA LEU A 19 -0.99 -3.57 -13.09
C LEU A 19 -1.53 -2.62 -14.18
N GLY A 20 -1.23 -2.90 -15.45
CA GLY A 20 -1.74 -2.11 -16.57
C GLY A 20 -1.08 -0.74 -16.77
N TYR A 21 0.18 -0.57 -16.34
CA TYR A 21 0.97 0.64 -16.61
C TYR A 21 1.71 0.55 -17.96
N ASP A 22 0.97 0.32 -19.03
CA ASP A 22 1.44 0.55 -20.40
C ASP A 22 0.51 1.57 -21.11
N HIS A 23 0.71 1.82 -22.40
CA HIS A 23 -0.09 2.81 -23.15
C HIS A 23 -1.51 2.32 -23.49
N PHE A 24 -1.89 1.11 -23.10
CA PHE A 24 -3.19 0.51 -23.38
C PHE A 24 -4.13 0.60 -22.18
N TYR A 25 -5.43 0.62 -22.45
CA TYR A 25 -6.45 0.59 -21.40
C TYR A 25 -6.56 -0.81 -20.80
N HIS A 26 -6.28 -0.91 -19.49
CA HIS A 26 -6.45 -2.14 -18.71
C HIS A 26 -7.59 -1.95 -17.71
N PRO A 27 -8.76 -2.60 -17.90
CA PRO A 27 -9.92 -2.47 -17.01
C PRO A 27 -9.66 -2.83 -15.54
N GLU A 28 -8.60 -3.59 -15.28
CA GLU A 28 -8.10 -4.03 -13.98
C GLU A 28 -7.02 -3.11 -13.38
N SER A 29 -6.56 -2.10 -14.12
CA SER A 29 -5.60 -1.11 -13.63
C SER A 29 -6.17 -0.29 -12.47
N ILE A 30 -5.28 0.15 -11.59
CA ILE A 30 -5.62 1.12 -10.54
C ILE A 30 -6.02 2.48 -11.14
N ASP A 31 -5.62 2.79 -12.38
CA ASP A 31 -5.95 4.03 -13.08
C ASP A 31 -7.33 3.98 -13.78
N ASN A 32 -8.15 2.95 -13.54
CA ASN A 32 -9.50 2.88 -14.10
C ASN A 32 -10.49 3.73 -13.28
N ASP A 33 -10.73 4.97 -13.71
CA ASP A 33 -11.63 5.93 -13.04
C ASP A 33 -13.09 5.46 -12.88
N GLN A 34 -13.53 4.43 -13.63
CA GLN A 34 -14.86 3.83 -13.43
C GLN A 34 -14.91 2.90 -12.21
N ARG A 35 -13.76 2.48 -11.69
CA ARG A 35 -13.62 1.49 -10.60
C ARG A 35 -12.77 1.98 -9.44
N THR A 36 -12.02 3.05 -9.65
CA THR A 36 -11.11 3.65 -8.67
C THR A 36 -11.64 5.01 -8.25
N VAL A 37 -11.64 5.24 -6.94
CA VAL A 37 -11.84 6.57 -6.36
C VAL A 37 -10.47 7.12 -5.98
N TRP A 38 -10.07 8.22 -6.62
CA TRP A 38 -8.88 8.96 -6.26
C TRP A 38 -9.23 10.03 -5.24
N THR A 39 -8.52 10.05 -4.12
CA THR A 39 -8.63 11.12 -3.12
C THR A 39 -7.25 11.55 -2.69
N ASN A 40 -7.06 12.87 -2.60
CA ASN A 40 -5.82 13.47 -2.12
C ASN A 40 -6.02 13.90 -0.67
N LEU A 41 -5.14 13.46 0.21
CA LEU A 41 -4.90 14.17 1.47
C LEU A 41 -3.77 15.16 1.22
N THR A 42 -4.09 16.45 1.31
CA THR A 42 -3.17 17.58 1.22
C THR A 42 -1.87 17.42 2.04
N PRO A 43 -1.85 16.81 3.25
CA PRO A 43 -0.58 16.59 3.97
C PRO A 43 0.39 15.57 3.34
N PHE A 44 -0.04 14.72 2.40
CA PHE A 44 0.85 13.75 1.73
C PHE A 44 1.46 14.26 0.41
N VAL A 45 1.10 15.49 0.00
CA VAL A 45 1.49 16.06 -1.29
C VAL A 45 2.92 16.64 -1.27
N SER A 46 3.48 17.00 -0.11
CA SER A 46 4.84 17.58 -0.03
C SER A 46 5.61 17.13 1.23
N GLU A 47 6.94 17.25 1.21
CA GLU A 47 7.79 17.02 2.40
C GLU A 47 7.50 17.99 3.55
N ASN A 48 6.83 19.11 3.24
CA ASN A 48 6.41 20.14 4.18
C ASN A 48 4.89 20.17 4.38
N GLY A 49 4.12 19.19 3.87
CA GLY A 49 2.65 19.28 3.87
C GLY A 49 2.04 19.43 5.26
N ASN A 50 2.70 18.85 6.27
CA ASN A 50 2.35 19.01 7.69
C ASN A 50 2.70 20.39 8.28
N ASN A 51 3.66 21.11 7.67
CA ASN A 51 4.06 22.46 8.06
C ASN A 51 3.28 23.53 7.30
N ASP A 52 2.81 23.21 6.08
CA ASP A 52 2.10 24.13 5.19
C ASP A 52 0.58 24.19 5.50
N SER A 53 0.04 23.19 6.21
CA SER A 53 -1.39 23.12 6.54
C SER A 53 -1.64 23.29 8.05
N PRO A 54 -2.60 24.14 8.46
CA PRO A 54 -3.12 24.16 9.83
C PRO A 54 -3.48 22.75 10.32
N LYS A 55 -3.14 22.44 11.58
CA LYS A 55 -3.35 21.11 12.16
C LYS A 55 -4.81 20.70 12.16
N GLU A 56 -5.72 21.65 12.34
CA GLU A 56 -7.15 21.47 12.33
C GLU A 56 -7.63 20.99 10.95
N LEU A 57 -7.11 21.56 9.86
CA LEU A 57 -7.45 21.12 8.50
C LEU A 57 -6.92 19.72 8.21
N MET A 58 -5.77 19.35 8.79
CA MET A 58 -5.25 17.97 8.67
C MET A 58 -6.16 16.97 9.37
N ILE A 59 -6.60 17.28 10.58
CA ILE A 59 -7.52 16.42 11.37
C ILE A 59 -8.84 16.26 10.62
N GLU A 60 -9.46 17.35 10.17
CA GLU A 60 -10.73 17.30 9.42
C GLU A 60 -10.58 16.59 8.06
N GLY A 61 -9.45 16.76 7.39
CA GLY A 61 -9.12 16.02 6.16
C GLY A 61 -9.02 14.51 6.40
N VAL A 62 -8.36 14.09 7.49
CA VAL A 62 -8.25 12.67 7.87
C VAL A 62 -9.63 12.10 8.22
N LYS A 63 -10.43 12.82 9.00
CA LYS A 63 -11.82 12.42 9.32
C LYS A 63 -12.65 12.20 8.07
N SER A 64 -12.66 13.18 7.17
CA SER A 64 -13.43 13.14 5.92
C SER A 64 -13.07 11.92 5.07
N ILE A 65 -11.80 11.48 5.08
CA ILE A 65 -11.37 10.32 4.31
C ILE A 65 -11.68 9.01 4.99
N LEU A 66 -11.59 8.94 6.32
CA LEU A 66 -12.05 7.77 7.05
C LEU A 66 -13.57 7.59 6.88
N GLU A 67 -14.34 8.67 6.94
CA GLU A 67 -15.77 8.69 6.66
C GLU A 67 -16.05 8.24 5.21
N LEU A 68 -15.32 8.79 4.24
CA LEU A 68 -15.45 8.37 2.84
C LEU A 68 -15.19 6.86 2.71
N ILE A 69 -14.12 6.33 3.30
CA ILE A 69 -13.80 4.90 3.26
C ILE A 69 -14.93 4.06 3.86
N ASP A 70 -15.52 4.47 4.97
CA ASP A 70 -16.65 3.76 5.59
C ASP A 70 -17.92 3.81 4.74
N ILE A 71 -18.17 4.91 4.01
CA ILE A 71 -19.29 5.02 3.06
C ILE A 71 -19.06 4.13 1.83
N ILE A 72 -17.90 4.25 1.18
CA ILE A 72 -17.63 3.58 -0.10
C ILE A 72 -17.26 2.10 0.07
N LYS A 73 -16.76 1.70 1.24
CA LYS A 73 -16.33 0.33 1.59
C LYS A 73 -15.51 -0.32 0.46
N PRO A 74 -14.37 0.28 0.06
CA PRO A 74 -13.58 -0.22 -1.05
C PRO A 74 -13.12 -1.64 -0.77
N LYS A 75 -12.92 -2.43 -1.83
CA LYS A 75 -12.36 -3.78 -1.71
C LYS A 75 -10.89 -3.78 -1.31
N TYR A 76 -10.20 -2.67 -1.57
CA TYR A 76 -8.75 -2.54 -1.40
C TYR A 76 -8.37 -1.07 -1.41
N ILE A 77 -7.41 -0.66 -0.58
CA ILE A 77 -6.93 0.73 -0.48
C ILE A 77 -5.43 0.78 -0.78
N VAL A 78 -5.02 1.79 -1.56
CA VAL A 78 -3.60 2.10 -1.80
C VAL A 78 -3.32 3.51 -1.30
N LEU A 79 -2.46 3.60 -0.29
CA LEU A 79 -1.94 4.87 0.23
C LEU A 79 -0.61 5.16 -0.47
N LEU A 80 -0.54 6.31 -1.15
CA LEU A 80 0.68 6.80 -1.78
C LEU A 80 1.34 7.84 -0.86
N GLY A 81 2.40 7.46 -0.16
CA GLY A 81 3.04 8.34 0.81
C GLY A 81 4.07 7.66 1.68
N LYS A 82 4.54 8.39 2.69
CA LYS A 82 5.45 7.89 3.73
C LYS A 82 4.73 7.85 5.07
N ASP A 83 4.80 6.71 5.75
CA ASP A 83 4.21 6.50 7.08
C ASP A 83 2.70 6.86 7.15
N ALA A 84 1.96 6.63 6.06
CA ALA A 84 0.58 7.11 5.94
C ALA A 84 -0.35 6.50 7.00
N PHE A 85 -0.17 5.22 7.33
CA PHE A 85 -0.92 4.60 8.44
C PHE A 85 -0.69 5.30 9.78
N LYS A 86 0.58 5.66 10.08
CA LYS A 86 0.90 6.38 11.31
C LYS A 86 0.23 7.75 11.32
N GLN A 87 0.27 8.46 10.20
CA GLN A 87 -0.37 9.78 10.08
C GLN A 87 -1.89 9.71 10.24
N LEU A 88 -2.54 8.73 9.59
CA LEU A 88 -3.97 8.51 9.76
C LEU A 88 -4.31 8.20 11.23
N LYS A 89 -3.55 7.32 11.87
CA LYS A 89 -3.75 6.93 13.27
C LYS A 89 -3.50 8.07 14.27
N SER A 90 -2.50 8.93 14.01
CA SER A 90 -2.19 10.06 14.90
C SER A 90 -3.15 11.24 14.76
N ASN A 91 -3.91 11.32 13.68
CA ASN A 91 -4.85 12.42 13.41
C ASN A 91 -6.32 11.95 13.37
N SER A 92 -6.59 10.67 13.66
CA SER A 92 -7.94 10.19 13.92
C SER A 92 -8.31 10.45 15.38
N ASP A 93 -9.39 11.19 15.61
CA ASP A 93 -9.92 11.47 16.97
C ASP A 93 -10.50 10.21 17.66
N GLU A 94 -10.63 9.10 16.95
CA GLU A 94 -11.20 7.85 17.45
C GLU A 94 -10.15 6.84 17.93
N SER A 95 -10.49 6.12 18.99
CA SER A 95 -9.69 5.08 19.62
C SER A 95 -9.31 3.97 18.64
N ASP A 96 -8.06 4.00 18.14
CA ASP A 96 -7.09 2.92 17.82
C ASP A 96 -7.53 1.61 17.14
N SER A 97 -8.82 1.36 16.89
CA SER A 97 -9.37 0.02 16.67
C SER A 97 -9.57 -0.36 15.21
N PHE A 98 -9.62 0.61 14.30
CA PHE A 98 -9.89 0.35 12.89
C PHE A 98 -8.65 0.41 11.99
N ILE A 99 -7.49 0.86 12.48
CA ILE A 99 -6.23 0.89 11.74
C ILE A 99 -5.20 -0.05 12.36
N GLU A 100 -4.85 -1.12 11.64
CA GLU A 100 -3.68 -1.95 11.93
C GLU A 100 -2.69 -1.88 10.78
N TYR A 101 -1.38 -1.92 11.06
CA TYR A 101 -0.35 -1.92 10.03
C TYR A 101 0.96 -2.53 10.52
N THR A 102 1.78 -3.01 9.58
CA THR A 102 3.11 -3.55 9.85
C THR A 102 4.04 -3.37 8.65
N HIS A 103 5.35 -3.46 8.90
CA HIS A 103 6.35 -3.52 7.85
C HIS A 103 6.56 -4.97 7.42
N VAL A 104 6.63 -5.19 6.10
CA VAL A 104 6.89 -6.53 5.56
C VAL A 104 8.39 -6.80 5.50
N PHE A 105 9.19 -5.86 4.99
CA PHE A 105 10.63 -6.07 4.77
C PHE A 105 11.43 -5.07 5.60
N SER A 106 12.56 -5.48 6.18
CA SER A 106 13.38 -4.63 7.07
C SER A 106 14.05 -3.44 6.35
N ASN A 107 14.39 -3.61 5.07
CA ASN A 107 14.96 -2.55 4.22
C ASN A 107 13.89 -1.80 3.39
N ILE A 108 12.66 -2.29 3.47
CA ILE A 108 11.36 -1.87 2.92
C ILE A 108 10.59 -0.75 3.65
N LYS A 109 10.48 0.51 3.23
CA LYS A 109 9.55 1.45 3.92
C LYS A 109 8.07 1.18 3.63
N ALA A 110 7.77 0.35 2.63
CA ALA A 110 6.41 -0.05 2.31
C ALA A 110 5.77 -0.82 3.48
N GLN A 111 4.50 -0.51 3.75
CA GLN A 111 3.72 -1.08 4.83
C GLN A 111 2.48 -1.78 4.27
N ILE A 112 2.02 -2.80 4.98
CA ILE A 112 0.71 -3.41 4.78
C ILE A 112 -0.14 -3.16 6.03
N GLY A 113 -1.45 -3.22 5.88
CA GLY A 113 -2.35 -3.00 6.99
C GLY A 113 -3.79 -3.12 6.59
N ARG A 114 -4.66 -2.68 7.50
CA ARG A 114 -6.11 -2.63 7.27
C ARG A 114 -6.68 -1.36 7.84
N ILE A 115 -7.65 -0.79 7.13
CA ILE A 115 -8.49 0.33 7.59
C ILE A 115 -9.94 -0.17 7.56
N PHE A 116 -10.64 -0.19 8.70
CA PHE A 116 -11.97 -0.79 8.81
C PHE A 116 -12.03 -2.25 8.29
N ASN A 117 -11.00 -3.05 8.59
CA ASN A 117 -10.80 -4.42 8.06
C ASN A 117 -10.68 -4.52 6.53
N ILE A 118 -10.49 -3.40 5.83
CA ILE A 118 -10.24 -3.37 4.39
C ILE A 118 -8.73 -3.52 4.16
N PRO A 119 -8.28 -4.45 3.31
CA PRO A 119 -6.87 -4.59 2.99
C PRO A 119 -6.27 -3.31 2.38
N THR A 120 -5.18 -2.85 2.98
CA THR A 120 -4.55 -1.56 2.64
C THR A 120 -3.04 -1.72 2.51
N VAL A 121 -2.43 -1.02 1.55
CA VAL A 121 -0.97 -0.87 1.47
C VAL A 121 -0.57 0.58 1.53
N CYS A 122 0.60 0.87 2.09
CA CYS A 122 1.27 2.15 1.99
C CYS A 122 2.58 1.97 1.24
N VAL A 123 2.72 2.69 0.13
CA VAL A 123 3.87 2.62 -0.76
C VAL A 123 4.32 4.03 -1.14
N ALA A 124 5.59 4.19 -1.51
CA ALA A 124 6.12 5.49 -1.89
C ALA A 124 5.35 6.10 -3.07
N HIS A 125 5.18 7.42 -3.06
CA HIS A 125 4.54 8.12 -4.17
C HIS A 125 5.42 8.05 -5.44
N PRO A 126 4.84 7.87 -6.65
CA PRO A 126 5.61 7.71 -7.90
C PRO A 126 6.51 8.85 -8.31
N SER A 127 6.26 10.06 -7.81
CA SER A 127 7.11 11.23 -8.05
C SER A 127 8.43 11.22 -7.29
N ARG A 128 8.67 10.25 -6.39
CA ARG A 128 9.89 10.16 -5.57
C ARG A 128 10.86 9.10 -6.08
N GLN A 129 12.10 9.18 -5.62
CA GLN A 129 13.09 8.13 -5.85
C GLN A 129 12.65 6.83 -5.18
N TRP A 130 12.57 5.78 -5.99
CA TRP A 130 12.16 4.44 -5.58
C TRP A 130 13.24 3.73 -4.78
N GLU A 131 12.85 3.02 -3.71
CA GLU A 131 13.80 2.36 -2.80
C GLU A 131 14.52 1.15 -3.43
N VAL A 132 13.89 0.52 -4.43
CA VAL A 132 14.45 -0.63 -5.16
C VAL A 132 14.36 -0.41 -6.66
N SER A 133 13.14 -0.28 -7.17
CA SER A 133 12.83 -0.10 -8.58
C SER A 133 11.44 0.49 -8.71
N ASN A 134 11.19 1.24 -9.79
CA ASN A 134 9.87 1.73 -10.17
C ASN A 134 8.80 0.63 -10.35
N LYS A 135 9.23 -0.63 -10.40
CA LYS A 135 8.36 -1.79 -10.61
C LYS A 135 8.13 -2.61 -9.34
N PHE A 136 8.79 -2.26 -8.24
CA PHE A 136 8.61 -2.92 -6.95
C PHE A 136 7.17 -2.79 -6.42
N ILE A 137 6.55 -1.61 -6.57
CA ILE A 137 5.20 -1.34 -6.06
C ILE A 137 4.18 -2.33 -6.59
N SER A 138 4.22 -2.60 -7.89
CA SER A 138 3.26 -3.50 -8.52
C SER A 138 3.34 -4.91 -7.93
N VAL A 139 4.57 -5.39 -7.72
CA VAL A 139 4.82 -6.67 -7.06
C VAL A 139 4.35 -6.65 -5.60
N PHE A 140 4.63 -5.57 -4.87
CA PHE A 140 4.24 -5.43 -3.48
C PHE A 140 2.71 -5.48 -3.30
N ILE A 141 1.98 -4.73 -4.12
CA ILE A 141 0.50 -4.72 -4.15
C ILE A 141 -0.02 -6.12 -4.47
N PHE A 142 0.55 -6.78 -5.48
CA PHE A 142 0.15 -8.12 -5.89
C PHE A 142 0.35 -9.15 -4.78
N LEU A 143 1.52 -9.18 -4.15
CA LEU A 143 1.84 -10.09 -3.05
C LEU A 143 0.91 -9.89 -1.86
N HIS A 144 0.57 -8.64 -1.52
CA HIS A 144 -0.38 -8.35 -0.46
C HIS A 144 -1.77 -8.89 -0.79
N ARG A 145 -2.28 -8.62 -2.00
CA ARG A 145 -3.58 -9.17 -2.46
C ARG A 145 -3.61 -10.70 -2.40
N MET A 146 -2.56 -11.36 -2.90
CA MET A 146 -2.43 -12.82 -2.85
C MET A 146 -2.42 -13.37 -1.41
N SER A 147 -1.83 -12.63 -0.47
CA SER A 147 -1.71 -13.05 0.93
C SER A 147 -2.97 -12.77 1.76
N GLU A 148 -3.78 -11.80 1.36
CA GLU A 148 -5.08 -11.47 1.96
C GLU A 148 -6.23 -12.32 1.41
N ILE A 149 -6.18 -12.71 0.13
CA ILE A 149 -7.20 -13.56 -0.49
C ILE A 149 -7.07 -14.98 0.05
N THR A 150 -8.12 -15.46 0.71
CA THR A 150 -8.21 -16.85 1.18
C THR A 150 -9.35 -17.58 0.48
N ASN A 151 -9.18 -18.88 0.22
CA ASN A 151 -10.23 -19.74 -0.32
C ASN A 151 -11.38 -20.00 0.68
N LYS A 152 -11.37 -19.36 1.86
CA LYS A 152 -12.35 -19.54 2.92
C LYS A 152 -13.11 -18.24 3.12
N ARG A 153 -14.43 -18.30 2.94
CA ARG A 153 -15.33 -17.15 3.13
C ARG A 153 -15.15 -16.56 4.53
N ASN A 154 -15.01 -15.25 4.61
CA ASN A 154 -14.88 -14.46 5.85
C ASN A 154 -13.69 -14.83 6.75
N LYS A 155 -12.67 -15.52 6.22
CA LYS A 155 -11.45 -15.79 6.99
C LYS A 155 -10.38 -14.76 6.64
N MET A 156 -10.06 -13.91 7.61
CA MET A 156 -8.96 -12.96 7.54
C MET A 156 -7.79 -13.49 8.38
N PHE A 157 -6.60 -13.55 7.80
CA PHE A 157 -5.42 -13.97 8.55
C PHE A 157 -4.91 -12.83 9.45
N PRO A 158 -4.29 -13.13 10.59
CA PRO A 158 -3.55 -12.10 11.33
C PRO A 158 -2.54 -11.40 10.42
N LEU A 159 -2.35 -10.08 10.58
CA LEU A 159 -1.48 -9.30 9.70
C LEU A 159 -0.02 -9.81 9.70
N SER A 160 0.44 -10.38 10.82
CA SER A 160 1.74 -11.06 10.91
C SER A 160 1.86 -12.24 9.93
N VAL A 161 0.80 -13.04 9.79
CA VAL A 161 0.75 -14.17 8.86
C VAL A 161 0.74 -13.67 7.41
N VAL A 162 0.03 -12.58 7.12
CA VAL A 162 0.04 -11.95 5.79
C VAL A 162 1.47 -11.49 5.45
N ALA A 163 2.15 -10.79 6.37
CA ALA A 163 3.53 -10.36 6.18
C ALA A 163 4.48 -11.56 5.96
N ASP A 164 4.33 -12.64 6.73
CA ASP A 164 5.16 -13.83 6.59
C ASP A 164 4.94 -14.56 5.25
N ASN A 165 3.70 -14.61 4.76
CA ASN A 165 3.39 -15.14 3.44
C ASN A 165 4.08 -14.31 2.34
N MET A 166 3.99 -12.97 2.41
CA MET A 166 4.67 -12.09 1.46
C MET A 166 6.19 -12.29 1.50
N ARG A 167 6.80 -12.41 2.70
CA ARG A 167 8.23 -12.68 2.86
C ARG A 167 8.64 -14.01 2.26
N LYS A 168 7.85 -15.06 2.50
CA LYS A 168 8.10 -16.41 1.99
C LYS A 168 8.04 -16.43 0.47
N GLU A 169 7.01 -15.83 -0.11
CA GLU A 169 6.84 -15.78 -1.57
C GLU A 169 7.95 -14.97 -2.22
N MET A 170 8.29 -13.80 -1.67
CA MET A 170 9.41 -13.00 -2.14
C MET A 170 10.74 -13.76 -2.04
N ARG A 171 10.98 -14.51 -0.95
CA ARG A 171 12.18 -15.36 -0.84
C ARG A 171 12.21 -16.47 -1.89
N LEU A 172 11.08 -17.15 -2.11
CA LEU A 172 10.98 -18.20 -3.13
C LEU A 172 11.26 -17.66 -4.53
N TRP A 173 10.72 -16.49 -4.86
CA TRP A 173 11.03 -15.81 -6.12
C TRP A 173 12.53 -15.48 -6.16
N GLN A 174 13.07 -14.96 -5.05
CA GLN A 174 14.49 -14.64 -4.90
C GLN A 174 15.43 -15.83 -5.12
N GLU A 175 15.01 -17.04 -4.75
CA GLU A 175 15.82 -18.26 -4.87
C GLU A 175 15.67 -18.94 -6.24
N ARG A 176 14.46 -18.90 -6.84
CA ARG A 176 14.12 -19.67 -8.04
C ARG A 176 14.37 -18.93 -9.34
N VAL A 177 14.26 -17.61 -9.33
CA VAL A 177 14.54 -16.80 -10.52
C VAL A 177 16.02 -16.41 -10.47
N LEU A 178 16.86 -17.29 -11.01
CA LEU A 178 18.29 -17.02 -11.20
C LEU A 178 18.43 -15.83 -12.17
N ILE A 179 19.13 -14.78 -11.71
CA ILE A 179 19.58 -13.63 -12.53
C ILE A 179 20.95 -13.96 -13.10
#